data_AF-A0A455SGV0-F1
#
_entry.id   AF-A0A455SGV0-F1
#
_cell.length_a   1.000
_cell.length_b   1.000
_cell.length_c   1.000
_cell.angle_alpha   90.00
_cell.angle_beta   90.00
_cell.angle_gamma   90.00
#
_symmetry.space_group_name_H-M   'P 1'
#
loop_
_entity.id
_entity.type
_entity.pdbx_description
1 polymer ?
#
loop_
_entity_poly.entity_id
_entity_poly.type
_entity_poly.pdbx_seq_one_letter_code
_entity_poly.pdbx_strand_id
1 'polypeptide(L)'
;MTTPNHRLKRARELRGWSQAKVARLIGTDAATVSRWERGLFSPTPYFREKLCELFQTNADALGLLGNSLEEPPPLPEQQDLFASMLKRAESAHHAHALWQYAYVQALRGQHEDARELGEMSLNTFEQLGNTENAQTVRAWLQTLPPAPPSPPSSSKRRSTGWLKGGGLLLLLLCLGGVLLFSLIAKQGDAFGKQIVSTPLESTPTATITAVKAQANNSISSTPALPKALILPQTLTPGACEPDSIGYRCTLNLQLNTPSPVQFQWVIDSCDFGARLNPTQGTGTTGQPVQVIVYIPYSQQHGSMHFTFTQGTNSTTAEVLWRGGQ
;
A
#
# COMPACT_ATOMS: atom_id res chain seq x y z
N MET A 1 23.19 -4.05 35.52
CA MET A 1 22.69 -3.74 36.87
C MET A 1 21.50 -4.66 37.14
N THR A 2 21.44 -5.33 38.29
CA THR A 2 20.33 -6.25 38.63
C THR A 2 19.20 -5.48 39.30
N THR A 3 17.96 -5.68 38.88
CA THR A 3 16.77 -5.05 39.47
C THR A 3 16.32 -5.81 40.71
N PRO A 4 16.40 -5.25 41.94
CA PRO A 4 15.97 -5.96 43.14
C PRO A 4 14.46 -6.26 43.15
N ASN A 5 14.07 -7.44 43.64
CA ASN A 5 12.66 -7.81 43.77
C ASN A 5 12.07 -7.28 45.09
N HIS A 6 11.67 -6.01 45.07
CA HIS A 6 11.02 -5.35 46.20
C HIS A 6 9.65 -5.93 46.54
N ARG A 7 8.94 -6.52 45.57
CA ARG A 7 7.59 -7.10 45.76
C ARG A 7 7.66 -8.35 46.64
N LEU A 8 8.57 -9.28 46.35
CA LEU A 8 8.80 -10.47 47.16
C LEU A 8 9.28 -10.11 48.58
N LYS A 9 10.24 -9.18 48.68
CA LYS A 9 10.74 -8.70 49.98
C LYS A 9 9.61 -8.11 50.84
N ARG A 10 8.77 -7.25 50.25
CA ARG A 10 7.63 -6.64 50.94
C ARG A 10 6.61 -7.69 51.40
N ALA A 11 6.27 -8.68 50.57
CA ALA A 11 5.33 -9.73 50.93
C ALA A 11 5.80 -10.55 52.15
N ARG A 12 7.11 -10.79 52.25
CA ARG A 12 7.75 -11.42 53.41
C ARG A 12 7.69 -10.52 54.66
N GLU A 13 8.04 -9.25 54.52
CA GLU A 13 8.11 -8.29 55.63
C GLU A 13 6.74 -7.96 56.21
N LEU A 14 5.70 -7.87 55.38
CA LEU A 14 4.31 -7.69 55.82
C LEU A 14 3.82 -8.82 56.74
N ARG A 15 4.40 -10.02 56.62
CA ARG A 15 4.11 -11.18 57.47
C ARG A 15 5.07 -11.32 58.65
N GLY A 16 6.03 -10.40 58.80
CA GLY A 16 7.06 -10.44 59.84
C GLY A 16 8.01 -11.63 59.71
N TRP A 17 8.24 -12.15 58.50
CA TRP A 17 9.05 -13.35 58.29
C TRP A 17 10.50 -13.01 57.95
N SER A 18 11.44 -13.82 58.46
CA SER A 18 12.83 -13.78 58.01
C SER A 18 13.01 -14.52 56.68
N GLN A 19 14.07 -14.23 55.92
CA GLN A 19 14.41 -14.98 54.71
C GLN A 19 14.56 -16.48 55.00
N ALA A 20 15.17 -16.83 56.13
CA ALA A 20 15.30 -18.21 56.60
C ALA A 20 13.94 -18.89 56.86
N LYS A 21 12.95 -18.16 57.38
CA LYS A 21 11.60 -18.69 57.59
C LYS A 21 10.93 -19.02 56.25
N VAL A 22 11.00 -18.13 55.26
CA VAL A 22 10.49 -18.38 53.90
C VAL A 22 11.20 -19.58 53.28
N ALA A 23 12.53 -19.62 53.37
CA ALA A 23 13.34 -20.69 52.81
C ALA A 23 12.94 -22.07 53.36
N ARG A 24 12.75 -22.17 54.69
CA ARG A 24 12.28 -23.39 55.34
C ARG A 24 10.88 -23.81 54.89
N LEU A 25 9.97 -22.85 54.68
CA LEU A 25 8.57 -23.14 54.30
C LEU A 25 8.45 -23.66 52.87
N ILE A 26 9.36 -23.30 51.97
CA ILE A 26 9.35 -23.73 50.55
C ILE A 26 10.44 -24.75 50.21
N GLY A 27 11.22 -25.20 51.21
CA GLY A 27 12.26 -26.22 51.02
C GLY A 27 13.49 -25.74 50.26
N THR A 28 14.01 -24.55 50.61
CA THR A 28 15.26 -24.00 50.05
C THR A 28 16.14 -23.39 51.15
N ASP A 29 17.22 -22.70 50.78
CA ASP A 29 18.13 -22.01 51.69
C ASP A 29 17.92 -20.47 51.70
N ALA A 30 18.32 -19.83 52.80
CA ALA A 30 18.14 -18.38 52.98
C ALA A 30 18.96 -17.54 51.99
N ALA A 31 20.11 -18.03 51.52
CA ALA A 31 20.93 -17.33 50.55
C ALA A 31 20.27 -17.31 49.16
N THR A 32 19.56 -18.37 48.79
CA THR A 32 18.74 -18.45 47.59
C THR A 32 17.59 -17.43 47.63
N VAL A 33 16.85 -17.33 48.75
CA VAL A 33 15.83 -16.29 48.92
C VAL A 33 16.44 -14.89 48.85
N SER A 34 17.59 -14.67 49.48
CA SER A 34 18.34 -13.41 49.40
C SER A 34 18.76 -13.05 47.96
N ARG A 35 19.17 -14.03 47.15
CA ARG A 35 19.50 -13.80 45.73
C ARG A 35 18.27 -13.38 44.93
N TRP A 36 17.11 -13.98 45.19
CA TRP A 36 15.85 -13.60 44.54
C TRP A 36 15.41 -12.18 44.93
N GLU A 37 15.44 -11.84 46.22
CA GLU A 37 15.09 -10.50 46.70
C GLU A 37 16.04 -9.41 46.15
N ARG A 38 17.31 -9.74 45.91
CA ARG A 38 18.29 -8.82 45.30
C ARG A 38 18.28 -8.82 43.77
N GLY A 39 17.45 -9.65 43.14
CA GLY A 39 17.36 -9.74 41.68
C GLY A 39 18.60 -10.37 41.02
N LEU A 40 19.45 -11.07 41.79
CA LEU A 40 20.62 -11.75 41.23
C LEU A 40 20.23 -12.99 40.42
N PHE A 41 19.14 -13.64 40.81
CA PHE A 41 18.56 -14.80 40.13
C PHE A 41 17.04 -14.72 40.19
N SER A 42 16.38 -15.28 39.19
CA SER A 42 14.94 -15.51 39.25
C SER A 42 14.66 -16.93 39.76
N PRO A 43 13.63 -17.14 40.61
CA PRO A 43 13.23 -18.48 41.02
C PRO A 43 12.79 -19.32 39.80
N THR A 44 13.07 -20.61 39.84
CA THR A 44 12.60 -21.59 38.85
C THR A 44 11.07 -21.73 38.94
N PRO A 45 10.40 -22.26 37.90
CA PRO A 45 8.94 -22.47 37.93
C PRO A 45 8.45 -23.20 39.18
N TYR A 46 9.16 -24.24 39.63
CA TYR A 46 8.87 -24.97 40.87
C TYR A 46 8.83 -24.07 42.10
N PHE A 47 9.85 -23.22 42.30
CA PHE A 47 9.86 -22.30 43.44
C PHE A 47 8.90 -21.13 43.26
N ARG A 48 8.58 -20.72 42.04
CA ARG A 48 7.52 -19.72 41.79
C ARG A 48 6.18 -20.23 42.27
N GLU A 49 5.81 -21.45 41.91
CA GLU A 49 4.58 -22.10 42.37
C GLU A 49 4.53 -22.15 43.90
N LYS A 50 5.59 -22.64 44.55
CA LYS A 50 5.67 -22.68 46.03
C LYS A 50 5.57 -21.31 46.69
N LEU A 51 6.16 -20.28 46.09
CA LEU A 51 6.06 -18.90 46.60
C LEU A 51 4.64 -18.34 46.42
N CYS A 52 4.01 -18.58 45.28
CA CYS A 52 2.61 -18.19 45.03
C CYS A 52 1.65 -18.87 46.02
N GLU A 53 1.82 -20.17 46.26
CA GLU A 53 1.08 -20.93 47.27
C GLU A 53 1.30 -20.34 48.67
N LEU A 54 2.56 -20.15 49.07
CA LEU A 54 2.91 -19.67 50.41
C LEU A 54 2.35 -18.27 50.70
N PHE A 55 2.41 -17.36 49.72
CA PHE A 55 1.96 -15.99 49.88
C PHE A 55 0.50 -15.76 49.46
N GLN A 56 -0.18 -16.81 48.97
CA GLN A 56 -1.57 -16.77 48.47
C GLN A 56 -1.79 -15.66 47.45
N THR A 57 -0.88 -15.56 46.48
CA THR A 57 -0.92 -14.54 45.44
C THR A 57 -0.27 -15.07 44.17
N ASN A 58 -0.31 -14.32 43.08
CA ASN A 58 0.23 -14.75 41.79
C ASN A 58 1.70 -14.32 41.58
N ALA A 59 2.32 -14.86 40.53
CA ALA A 59 3.74 -14.64 40.24
C ALA A 59 4.06 -13.18 39.88
N ASP A 60 3.14 -12.46 39.24
CA ASP A 60 3.31 -11.04 38.89
C ASP A 60 3.26 -10.15 40.15
N ALA A 61 2.30 -10.39 41.04
CA ALA A 61 2.17 -9.69 42.31
C ALA A 61 3.41 -9.83 43.20
N LEU A 62 4.13 -10.96 43.10
CA LEU A 62 5.41 -11.22 43.77
C LEU A 62 6.65 -10.76 42.97
N GLY A 63 6.47 -10.20 41.77
CA GLY A 63 7.57 -9.77 40.90
C GLY A 63 8.47 -10.91 40.41
N LEU A 64 7.91 -12.11 40.21
CA LEU A 64 8.65 -13.33 39.81
C LEU A 64 8.69 -13.52 38.30
N LEU A 65 7.84 -12.79 37.57
CA LEU A 65 7.92 -12.69 36.12
C LEU A 65 8.98 -11.61 35.83
N GLY A 66 10.18 -12.02 35.45
CA GLY A 66 11.22 -11.05 35.03
C GLY A 66 10.65 -10.10 33.99
N ASN A 67 11.04 -8.82 34.02
CA ASN A 67 10.48 -7.64 33.33
C ASN A 67 10.04 -7.83 31.86
N SER A 68 9.10 -8.73 31.57
CA SER A 68 8.46 -8.92 30.27
C SER A 68 7.14 -8.16 30.18
N LEU A 69 6.72 -7.51 31.27
CA LEU A 69 5.57 -6.61 31.35
C LEU A 69 5.96 -5.23 31.91
N GLU A 70 7.24 -4.88 31.95
CA GLU A 70 7.54 -3.46 31.78
C GLU A 70 7.07 -3.17 30.36
N GLU A 71 5.91 -2.52 30.25
CA GLU A 71 5.63 -1.67 29.09
C GLU A 71 6.95 -0.94 28.83
N PRO A 72 7.54 -1.06 27.62
CA PRO A 72 8.78 -0.37 27.33
C PRO A 72 8.60 1.06 27.82
N PRO A 73 9.58 1.62 28.57
CA PRO A 73 9.46 2.98 29.08
C PRO A 73 8.91 3.83 27.95
N PRO A 74 7.83 4.63 28.18
CA PRO A 74 7.19 5.39 27.11
C PRO A 74 8.31 6.01 26.32
N LEU A 75 8.40 5.63 25.04
CA LEU A 75 9.54 5.96 24.21
C LEU A 75 9.87 7.42 24.50
N PRO A 76 11.11 7.73 24.92
CA PRO A 76 11.46 9.10 25.21
C PRO A 76 11.01 9.93 24.01
N GLU A 77 10.55 11.15 24.27
CA GLU A 77 10.04 12.14 23.33
C GLU A 77 11.00 12.48 22.16
N GLN A 78 11.96 11.63 21.84
CA GLN A 78 12.53 11.51 20.51
C GLN A 78 11.50 10.89 19.57
N GLN A 79 10.57 11.76 19.17
CA GLN A 79 10.08 11.93 17.81
C GLN A 79 9.71 10.62 17.11
N ASP A 80 8.42 10.49 16.82
CA ASP A 80 7.93 9.64 15.74
C ASP A 80 8.58 10.10 14.42
N LEU A 81 9.83 9.68 14.21
CA LEU A 81 10.67 10.03 13.07
C LEU A 81 9.92 9.62 11.81
N PHE A 82 9.21 8.50 11.86
CA PHE A 82 8.36 8.03 10.79
C PHE A 82 7.22 9.00 10.48
N ALA A 83 6.42 9.44 11.47
CA ALA A 83 5.39 10.46 11.25
C ALA A 83 5.98 11.80 10.78
N SER A 84 7.16 12.19 11.28
CA SER A 84 7.84 13.40 10.81
C SER A 84 8.32 13.28 9.37
N MET A 85 8.84 12.11 8.97
CA MET A 85 9.27 11.80 7.61
C MET A 85 8.07 11.77 6.67
N LEU A 86 6.96 11.13 7.08
CA LEU A 86 5.70 11.13 6.33
C LEU A 86 5.15 12.55 6.15
N LYS A 87 5.10 13.35 7.21
CA LYS A 87 4.63 14.74 7.14
C LYS A 87 5.51 15.60 6.23
N ARG A 88 6.83 15.40 6.25
CA ARG A 88 7.76 16.07 5.33
C ARG A 88 7.56 15.62 3.89
N ALA A 89 7.32 14.32 3.65
CA ALA A 89 7.03 13.79 2.32
C ALA A 89 5.71 14.33 1.77
N GLU A 90 4.65 14.38 2.59
CA GLU A 90 3.36 14.98 2.23
C GLU A 90 3.50 16.46 1.88
N SER A 91 4.22 17.22 2.72
CA SER A 91 4.48 18.63 2.48
C SER A 91 5.29 18.86 1.21
N ALA A 92 6.28 17.99 0.92
CA ALA A 92 7.06 18.05 -0.31
C ALA A 92 6.19 17.75 -1.54
N HIS A 93 5.29 16.77 -1.45
CA HIS A 93 4.34 16.47 -2.51
C HIS A 93 3.39 17.65 -2.76
N HIS A 94 2.86 18.27 -1.70
CA HIS A 94 2.02 19.46 -1.77
C HIS A 94 2.75 20.63 -2.47
N ALA A 95 4.02 20.88 -2.14
CA ALA A 95 4.82 21.91 -2.78
C ALA A 95 4.98 21.67 -4.30
N HIS A 96 5.22 20.43 -4.72
CA HIS A 96 5.29 20.08 -6.15
C HIS A 96 3.95 20.25 -6.86
N ALA A 97 2.84 19.87 -6.22
CA ALA A 97 1.51 20.04 -6.78
C ALA A 97 1.16 21.52 -6.98
N LEU A 98 1.47 22.38 -6.00
CA LEU A 98 1.31 23.83 -6.11
C LEU A 98 2.13 24.39 -7.28
N TRP A 99 3.37 23.95 -7.42
CA TRP A 99 4.24 24.35 -8.53
C TRP A 99 3.69 23.95 -9.89
N GLN A 100 3.24 22.70 -10.05
CA GLN A 100 2.64 22.22 -11.29
C GLN A 100 1.39 23.03 -11.64
N TYR A 101 0.54 23.32 -10.64
CA TYR A 101 -0.66 24.11 -10.85
C TYR A 101 -0.31 25.56 -11.21
N ALA A 102 0.67 26.18 -10.54
CA ALA A 102 1.19 27.50 -10.87
C ALA A 102 1.65 27.58 -12.33
N TYR A 103 2.40 26.57 -12.78
CA TYR A 103 2.88 26.48 -14.16
C TYR A 103 1.73 26.41 -15.17
N VAL A 104 0.70 25.60 -14.90
CA VAL A 104 -0.50 25.49 -15.75
C VAL A 104 -1.26 26.83 -15.81
N GLN A 105 -1.40 27.53 -14.68
CA GLN A 105 -2.05 28.85 -14.66
C GLN A 105 -1.27 29.88 -15.48
N ALA A 106 0.07 29.85 -15.43
CA ALA A 106 0.89 30.72 -16.26
C ALA A 106 0.70 30.46 -17.77
N LEU A 107 0.61 29.19 -18.19
CA LEU A 107 0.32 28.82 -19.57
C LEU A 107 -1.07 29.29 -20.04
N ARG A 108 -2.02 29.45 -19.11
CA ARG A 108 -3.36 29.99 -19.37
C ARG A 108 -3.42 31.52 -19.36
N GLY A 109 -2.30 32.20 -19.14
CA GLY A 109 -2.23 33.66 -19.00
C GLY A 109 -2.73 34.18 -17.64
N GLN A 110 -3.04 33.29 -16.69
CA GLN A 110 -3.50 33.65 -15.35
C GLN A 110 -2.28 33.93 -14.44
N HIS A 111 -1.55 35.01 -14.73
CA HIS A 111 -0.25 35.29 -14.12
C HIS A 111 -0.32 35.68 -12.64
N GLU A 112 -1.44 36.23 -12.15
CA GLU A 112 -1.63 36.51 -10.73
C GLU A 112 -1.78 35.21 -9.94
N ASP A 113 -2.72 34.34 -10.32
CA ASP A 113 -2.91 33.02 -9.73
C ASP A 113 -1.61 32.18 -9.79
N ALA A 114 -0.92 32.22 -10.94
CA ALA A 114 0.35 31.52 -11.12
C ALA A 114 1.42 32.00 -10.14
N ARG A 115 1.48 33.31 -9.86
CA ARG A 115 2.42 33.88 -8.91
C ARG A 115 2.08 33.47 -7.48
N GLU A 116 0.81 33.57 -7.08
CA GLU A 116 0.36 33.19 -5.74
C GLU A 116 0.70 31.71 -5.44
N LEU A 117 0.34 30.80 -6.35
CA LEU A 117 0.62 29.38 -6.22
C LEU A 117 2.12 29.08 -6.22
N GLY A 118 2.89 29.80 -7.05
CA GLY A 118 4.35 29.70 -7.09
C GLY A 118 5.00 30.14 -5.77
N GLU A 119 4.54 31.23 -5.16
CA GLU A 119 5.03 31.72 -3.87
C GLU A 119 4.69 30.75 -2.73
N MET A 120 3.48 30.17 -2.73
CA MET A 120 3.10 29.13 -1.77
C MET A 120 3.99 27.88 -1.90
N SER A 121 4.27 27.45 -3.13
CA SER A 121 5.20 26.35 -3.40
C SER A 121 6.62 26.67 -2.89
N LEU A 122 7.13 27.87 -3.20
CA LEU A 122 8.46 28.34 -2.78
C LEU A 122 8.62 28.30 -1.26
N ASN A 123 7.70 28.93 -0.53
CA ASN A 123 7.72 28.97 0.93
C ASN A 123 7.73 27.55 1.53
N THR A 124 6.95 26.64 0.95
CA THR A 124 6.90 25.25 1.42
C THR A 124 8.25 24.52 1.20
N PHE A 125 8.90 24.71 0.04
CA PHE A 125 10.22 24.11 -0.20
C PHE A 125 11.30 24.69 0.72
N GLU A 126 11.27 25.99 1.01
CA GLU A 126 12.19 26.63 1.95
C GLU A 126 12.04 26.08 3.37
N GLN A 127 10.80 25.92 3.85
CA GLN A 127 10.51 25.33 5.17
C GLN A 127 11.00 23.88 5.30
N LEU A 128 10.98 23.13 4.19
CA LEU A 128 11.47 21.75 4.15
C LEU A 128 13.00 21.65 4.00
N GLY A 129 13.68 22.77 3.76
CA GLY A 129 15.12 22.83 3.48
C GLY A 129 15.50 22.32 2.08
N ASN A 130 14.54 22.24 1.15
CA ASN A 130 14.79 21.79 -0.22
C ASN A 130 15.24 22.99 -1.08
N THR A 131 16.53 23.29 -1.00
CA THR A 131 17.15 24.49 -1.60
C THR A 131 17.13 24.48 -3.12
N GLU A 132 17.31 23.32 -3.75
CA GLU A 132 17.34 23.17 -5.21
C GLU A 132 15.97 23.47 -5.83
N ASN A 133 14.91 22.85 -5.29
CA ASN A 133 13.55 23.12 -5.77
C ASN A 133 13.14 24.57 -5.47
N ALA A 134 13.46 25.10 -4.28
CA ALA A 134 13.19 26.50 -3.96
C ALA A 134 13.88 27.46 -4.92
N GLN A 135 15.13 27.19 -5.32
CA GLN A 135 15.84 28.00 -6.32
C GLN A 135 15.18 27.93 -7.70
N THR A 136 14.78 26.74 -8.14
CA THR A 136 14.04 26.54 -9.39
C THR A 136 12.73 27.35 -9.38
N VAL A 137 11.97 27.29 -8.28
CA VAL A 137 10.71 28.04 -8.15
C VAL A 137 10.94 29.55 -8.16
N ARG A 138 11.95 30.01 -7.43
CA ARG A 138 12.31 31.43 -7.37
C ARG A 138 12.73 31.98 -8.72
N ALA A 139 13.53 31.24 -9.49
CA ALA A 139 13.98 31.65 -10.81
C ALA A 139 12.81 31.79 -11.77
N TRP A 140 11.88 30.83 -11.78
CA TRP A 140 10.69 30.91 -12.62
C TRP A 140 9.75 32.05 -12.25
N LEU A 141 9.54 32.32 -10.95
CA LEU A 141 8.71 33.46 -10.51
C LEU A 141 9.20 34.80 -11.07
N GLN A 142 10.51 34.95 -11.26
CA GLN A 142 11.12 36.12 -11.89
C GLN A 142 10.85 36.20 -13.41
N THR A 143 10.46 35.10 -14.06
CA THR A 143 10.10 35.09 -15.48
C THR A 143 8.65 35.52 -15.74
N LEU A 144 7.80 35.51 -14.71
CA LEU A 144 6.40 35.90 -14.85
C LEU A 144 6.27 37.42 -15.07
N PRO A 145 5.32 37.88 -15.90
CA PRO A 145 5.05 39.30 -16.08
C PRO A 145 4.80 40.00 -14.74
N PRO A 146 5.30 41.23 -14.53
CA PRO A 146 5.13 41.94 -13.27
C PRO A 146 3.65 42.07 -12.92
N ALA A 147 3.32 41.91 -11.64
CA ALA A 147 1.95 42.11 -11.18
C ALA A 147 1.47 43.51 -11.61
N PRO A 148 0.23 43.65 -12.09
CA PRO A 148 -0.30 44.98 -12.39
C PRO A 148 -0.25 45.85 -11.12
N PRO A 149 -0.06 47.17 -11.27
CA PRO A 149 -0.05 48.06 -10.12
C PRO A 149 -1.36 47.90 -9.35
N SER A 150 -1.25 47.60 -8.05
CA SER A 150 -2.40 47.46 -7.17
C SER A 150 -3.27 48.72 -7.30
N PRO A 151 -4.59 48.59 -7.54
CA PRO A 151 -5.47 49.75 -7.52
C PRO A 151 -5.36 50.45 -6.16
N PRO A 152 -5.49 51.79 -6.10
CA PRO A 152 -5.40 52.51 -4.85
C PRO A 152 -6.36 51.88 -3.85
N SER A 153 -5.80 51.50 -2.70
CA SER A 153 -6.45 50.86 -1.56
C SER A 153 -7.82 51.49 -1.28
N SER A 154 -8.87 50.97 -1.91
CA SER A 154 -10.20 51.01 -1.33
C SER A 154 -10.24 49.86 -0.35
N SER A 155 -10.31 50.26 0.92
CA SER A 155 -10.51 49.44 2.11
C SER A 155 -11.09 48.06 1.81
N LYS A 156 -10.44 47.03 2.38
CA LYS A 156 -11.04 45.74 2.79
C LYS A 156 -12.57 45.76 2.69
N ARG A 157 -13.12 45.40 1.53
CA ARG A 157 -14.50 44.90 1.50
C ARG A 157 -14.39 43.44 1.90
N ARG A 158 -14.28 43.22 3.22
CA ARG A 158 -14.78 42.01 3.85
C ARG A 158 -16.19 41.83 3.31
N SER A 159 -16.42 40.89 2.40
CA SER A 159 -17.77 40.44 2.04
C SER A 159 -18.31 39.57 3.17
N THR A 160 -18.42 40.14 4.37
CA THR A 160 -19.35 39.65 5.37
C THR A 160 -20.75 40.06 4.93
N GLY A 161 -21.41 39.22 4.12
CA GLY A 161 -22.81 39.46 3.80
C GLY A 161 -23.28 38.90 2.46
N TRP A 162 -23.39 37.57 2.35
CA TRP A 162 -24.51 36.88 1.70
C TRP A 162 -24.25 35.37 1.71
N LEU A 163 -24.73 34.69 2.76
CA LEU A 163 -25.07 33.26 2.81
C LEU A 163 -25.74 32.94 4.16
N LYS A 164 -26.64 33.81 4.63
CA LYS A 164 -27.69 33.39 5.58
C LYS A 164 -28.93 33.08 4.75
N GLY A 165 -29.04 31.83 4.29
CA GLY A 165 -30.23 31.36 3.57
C GLY A 165 -30.04 30.12 2.69
N GLY A 166 -28.85 29.91 2.11
CA GLY A 166 -28.63 28.82 1.13
C GLY A 166 -28.17 27.48 1.70
N GLY A 167 -27.44 27.49 2.82
CA GLY A 167 -26.82 26.27 3.38
C GLY A 167 -27.80 25.28 3.97
N LEU A 168 -28.91 25.75 4.55
CA LEU A 168 -29.94 24.88 5.13
C LEU A 168 -30.77 24.18 4.03
N LEU A 169 -30.96 24.84 2.88
CA LEU A 169 -31.69 24.27 1.75
C LEU A 169 -30.86 23.19 1.03
N LEU A 170 -29.55 23.37 0.90
CA LEU A 170 -28.63 22.35 0.36
C LEU A 170 -28.45 21.15 1.31
N LEU A 171 -28.43 21.36 2.62
CA LEU A 171 -28.39 20.26 3.61
C LEU A 171 -29.71 19.47 3.65
N LEU A 172 -30.86 20.13 3.49
CA LEU A 172 -32.16 19.45 3.38
C LEU A 172 -32.32 18.71 2.04
N LEU A 173 -31.76 19.22 0.95
CA LEU A 173 -31.71 18.51 -0.34
C LEU A 173 -30.78 17.29 -0.30
N CYS A 174 -29.64 17.37 0.39
CA CYS A 174 -28.73 16.23 0.57
C CYS A 174 -29.32 15.15 1.51
N LEU A 175 -29.98 15.54 2.61
CA LEU A 175 -30.66 14.60 3.50
C LEU A 175 -31.92 13.98 2.85
N GLY A 176 -32.66 14.76 2.04
CA GLY A 176 -33.80 14.26 1.25
C GLY A 176 -33.39 13.32 0.12
N GLY A 177 -32.26 13.55 -0.54
CA GLY A 177 -31.72 12.68 -1.59
C GLY A 177 -31.28 11.32 -1.08
N VAL A 178 -30.66 11.26 0.12
CA VAL A 178 -30.23 10.00 0.75
C VAL A 178 -31.42 9.16 1.25
N LEU A 179 -32.50 9.81 1.69
CA LEU A 179 -33.75 9.14 2.06
C LEU A 179 -34.53 8.63 0.83
N LEU A 180 -34.51 9.35 -0.30
CA LEU A 180 -35.15 8.91 -1.55
C LEU A 180 -34.41 7.73 -2.20
N PHE A 181 -33.07 7.70 -2.15
CA PHE A 181 -32.26 6.57 -2.65
C PHE A 181 -32.48 5.29 -1.82
N SER A 182 -32.76 5.43 -0.52
CA SER A 182 -33.05 4.30 0.38
C SER A 182 -34.45 3.70 0.18
N LEU A 183 -35.36 4.41 -0.50
CA LEU A 183 -36.72 3.94 -0.85
C LEU A 183 -36.77 3.26 -2.22
N ILE A 184 -35.90 3.63 -3.16
CA ILE A 184 -35.82 2.98 -4.50
C ILE A 184 -35.00 1.67 -4.43
N ALA A 185 -34.02 1.57 -3.53
CA ALA A 185 -33.22 0.35 -3.36
C ALA A 185 -33.94 -0.82 -2.65
N LYS A 186 -35.20 -0.64 -2.21
CA LYS A 186 -36.00 -1.69 -1.54
C LYS A 186 -37.01 -2.40 -2.45
N GLN A 187 -37.02 -2.10 -3.75
CA GLN A 187 -37.97 -2.68 -4.70
C GLN A 187 -37.26 -3.32 -5.90
N GLY A 188 -36.30 -4.20 -5.61
CA GLY A 188 -35.51 -4.91 -6.62
C GLY A 188 -35.26 -6.39 -6.29
N ASP A 189 -36.02 -6.99 -5.37
CA ASP A 189 -35.98 -8.42 -5.07
C ASP A 189 -37.40 -8.98 -5.01
N ALA A 190 -37.95 -9.29 -6.18
CA ALA A 190 -38.99 -10.32 -6.42
C ALA A 190 -39.68 -10.06 -7.76
N PHE A 191 -39.28 -10.79 -8.80
CA PHE A 191 -40.12 -11.26 -9.92
C PHE A 191 -39.19 -12.07 -10.84
N GLY A 192 -39.07 -13.38 -10.65
CA GLY A 192 -39.96 -14.37 -11.29
C GLY A 192 -39.22 -14.96 -12.50
N LYS A 193 -38.45 -16.04 -12.33
CA LYS A 193 -38.84 -17.43 -12.64
C LYS A 193 -39.70 -17.58 -13.91
N GLN A 194 -39.09 -18.25 -14.90
CA GLN A 194 -39.65 -19.40 -15.63
C GLN A 194 -40.67 -19.17 -16.78
N ILE A 195 -40.19 -19.30 -18.02
CA ILE A 195 -40.89 -19.85 -19.22
C ILE A 195 -39.75 -20.41 -20.12
N VAL A 196 -39.46 -21.70 -20.33
CA VAL A 196 -40.20 -22.91 -20.78
C VAL A 196 -40.73 -22.84 -22.24
N SER A 197 -39.98 -23.50 -23.13
CA SER A 197 -40.41 -24.33 -24.30
C SER A 197 -40.88 -23.69 -25.63
N THR A 198 -40.01 -23.81 -26.67
CA THR A 198 -40.18 -24.42 -28.03
C THR A 198 -41.37 -24.02 -28.97
N PRO A 199 -41.44 -24.48 -30.25
CA PRO A 199 -40.64 -24.17 -31.46
C PRO A 199 -41.53 -23.83 -32.70
N LEU A 200 -40.89 -23.54 -33.87
CA LEU A 200 -41.32 -23.59 -35.31
C LEU A 200 -40.83 -22.33 -36.05
N GLU A 201 -39.90 -22.39 -37.00
CA GLU A 201 -40.00 -22.89 -38.39
C GLU A 201 -40.68 -21.88 -39.35
N SER A 202 -39.89 -21.29 -40.26
CA SER A 202 -40.16 -21.31 -41.72
C SER A 202 -39.17 -20.42 -42.51
N THR A 203 -38.45 -21.07 -43.44
CA THR A 203 -37.76 -20.59 -44.65
C THR A 203 -38.70 -19.78 -45.59
N PRO A 204 -38.24 -19.06 -46.66
CA PRO A 204 -37.48 -19.58 -47.81
C PRO A 204 -36.29 -18.69 -48.28
N THR A 205 -35.15 -19.28 -48.68
CA THR A 205 -34.74 -19.64 -50.06
C THR A 205 -34.39 -18.44 -50.96
N ALA A 206 -33.10 -18.29 -51.27
CA ALA A 206 -32.63 -17.96 -52.61
C ALA A 206 -31.26 -18.61 -52.86
N THR A 207 -31.28 -19.57 -53.77
CA THR A 207 -30.18 -20.34 -54.35
C THR A 207 -29.42 -19.51 -55.37
N ILE A 208 -28.07 -19.48 -55.34
CA ILE A 208 -27.25 -19.55 -56.56
C ILE A 208 -26.09 -20.52 -56.36
N THR A 209 -25.99 -21.38 -57.36
CA THR A 209 -25.19 -22.57 -57.63
C THR A 209 -23.67 -22.41 -57.53
N ALA A 210 -23.06 -23.52 -57.14
CA ALA A 210 -21.64 -23.80 -57.01
C ALA A 210 -20.81 -23.67 -58.30
N VAL A 211 -19.52 -23.35 -58.13
CA VAL A 211 -18.43 -23.94 -58.93
C VAL A 211 -17.48 -24.64 -57.98
N LYS A 212 -17.27 -25.92 -58.28
CA LYS A 212 -16.48 -26.91 -57.57
C LYS A 212 -15.00 -26.72 -57.92
N ALA A 213 -14.15 -26.58 -56.91
CA ALA A 213 -12.75 -26.97 -57.00
C ALA A 213 -12.38 -27.69 -55.71
N GLN A 214 -12.57 -29.01 -55.72
CA GLN A 214 -11.84 -29.91 -54.82
C GLN A 214 -10.37 -29.86 -55.23
N ALA A 215 -9.57 -29.16 -54.43
CA ALA A 215 -8.18 -29.52 -54.25
C ALA A 215 -8.09 -30.13 -52.84
N ASN A 216 -7.87 -31.43 -52.80
CA ASN A 216 -7.49 -32.15 -51.59
C ASN A 216 -6.28 -31.44 -50.97
N ASN A 217 -6.50 -30.82 -49.82
CA ASN A 217 -5.42 -30.62 -48.88
C ASN A 217 -6.02 -30.82 -47.49
N SER A 218 -5.86 -32.03 -46.99
CA SER A 218 -5.85 -32.35 -45.58
C SER A 218 -4.75 -31.52 -44.91
N ILE A 219 -5.04 -30.24 -44.65
CA ILE A 219 -4.27 -29.46 -43.69
C ILE A 219 -4.83 -29.86 -42.34
N SER A 220 -4.18 -30.89 -41.79
CA SER A 220 -4.13 -31.10 -40.35
C SER A 220 -3.69 -29.77 -39.73
N SER A 221 -4.63 -28.95 -39.29
CA SER A 221 -4.31 -27.75 -38.52
C SER A 221 -3.88 -28.24 -37.16
N THR A 222 -2.59 -28.53 -37.02
CA THR A 222 -1.93 -28.62 -35.72
C THR A 222 -2.39 -27.37 -34.95
N PRO A 223 -3.06 -27.50 -33.80
CA PRO A 223 -3.47 -26.32 -33.04
C PRO A 223 -2.19 -25.53 -32.76
N ALA A 224 -2.08 -24.34 -33.36
CA ALA A 224 -0.93 -23.48 -33.16
C ALA A 224 -0.78 -23.26 -31.65
N LEU A 225 0.37 -23.66 -31.10
CA LEU A 225 0.66 -23.48 -29.69
C LEU A 225 0.41 -22.01 -29.33
N PRO A 226 -0.24 -21.71 -28.20
CA PRO A 226 -0.43 -20.33 -27.76
C PRO A 226 0.95 -19.67 -27.64
N LYS A 227 1.13 -18.51 -28.27
CA LYS A 227 2.38 -17.75 -28.16
C LYS A 227 2.23 -16.72 -27.05
N ALA A 228 2.95 -16.89 -25.96
CA ALA A 228 3.06 -15.86 -24.93
C ALA A 228 3.89 -14.68 -25.44
N LEU A 229 3.40 -13.48 -25.16
CA LEU A 229 4.05 -12.23 -25.50
C LEU A 229 4.13 -11.37 -24.24
N ILE A 230 5.36 -10.99 -23.86
CA ILE A 230 5.59 -10.03 -22.78
C ILE A 230 6.29 -8.82 -23.37
N LEU A 231 5.75 -7.63 -23.10
CA LEU A 231 6.29 -6.38 -23.60
C LEU A 231 6.62 -5.42 -22.45
N PRO A 232 7.84 -4.87 -22.39
CA PRO A 232 9.00 -5.22 -23.22
C PRO A 232 9.60 -6.59 -22.82
N GLN A 233 10.32 -7.24 -23.76
CA GLN A 233 11.08 -8.48 -23.50
C GLN A 233 12.42 -8.22 -22.81
N THR A 234 12.90 -6.97 -22.80
CA THR A 234 14.10 -6.55 -22.11
C THR A 234 13.83 -5.24 -21.39
N LEU A 235 14.07 -5.24 -20.08
CA LEU A 235 14.00 -4.07 -19.21
C LEU A 235 15.39 -3.46 -19.05
N THR A 236 15.44 -2.13 -19.11
CA THR A 236 16.63 -1.33 -18.86
C THR A 236 16.27 -0.16 -17.94
N PRO A 237 17.23 0.44 -17.22
CA PRO A 237 16.98 1.62 -16.39
C PRO A 237 16.21 2.73 -17.11
N GLY A 238 16.56 3.01 -18.37
CA GLY A 238 15.92 4.06 -19.17
C GLY A 238 14.48 3.77 -19.58
N ALA A 239 14.02 2.52 -19.48
CA ALA A 239 12.65 2.12 -19.78
C ALA A 239 11.77 2.02 -18.51
N CYS A 240 12.31 2.34 -17.34
CA CYS A 240 11.64 2.23 -16.05
C CYS A 240 11.60 3.57 -15.31
N GLU A 241 10.67 3.70 -14.38
CA GLU A 241 10.58 4.88 -13.53
C GLU A 241 11.51 4.70 -12.31
N PRO A 242 12.31 5.72 -11.94
CA PRO A 242 13.09 5.66 -10.71
C PRO A 242 12.18 5.66 -9.47
N ASP A 243 12.57 4.90 -8.46
CA ASP A 243 11.91 4.80 -7.15
C ASP A 243 12.99 4.99 -6.04
N SER A 244 12.53 5.16 -4.80
CA SER A 244 13.32 5.39 -3.59
C SER A 244 14.45 4.37 -3.36
N ILE A 245 14.32 3.13 -3.84
CA ILE A 245 15.30 2.05 -3.63
C ILE A 245 15.68 1.28 -4.91
N GLY A 246 15.20 1.73 -6.08
CA GLY A 246 15.44 1.02 -7.33
C GLY A 246 14.63 1.56 -8.51
N TYR A 247 14.30 0.69 -9.45
CA TYR A 247 13.49 0.98 -10.62
C TYR A 247 12.12 0.32 -10.51
N ARG A 248 11.06 1.03 -10.91
CA ARG A 248 9.71 0.52 -11.11
C ARG A 248 9.42 0.40 -12.60
N CYS A 249 9.35 -0.82 -13.10
CA CYS A 249 9.08 -1.14 -14.50
C CYS A 249 7.66 -1.69 -14.67
N THR A 250 7.07 -1.53 -15.85
CA THR A 250 5.77 -2.13 -16.20
C THR A 250 5.94 -3.14 -17.32
N LEU A 251 5.43 -4.36 -17.11
CA LEU A 251 5.32 -5.41 -18.11
C LEU A 251 3.87 -5.57 -18.54
N ASN A 252 3.65 -5.78 -19.84
CA ASN A 252 2.36 -6.13 -20.40
C ASN A 252 2.41 -7.58 -20.89
N LEU A 253 1.63 -8.45 -20.25
CA LEU A 253 1.53 -9.87 -20.57
C LEU A 253 0.32 -10.10 -21.47
N GLN A 254 0.51 -10.83 -22.56
CA GLN A 254 -0.54 -11.22 -23.50
C GLN A 254 -0.32 -12.67 -23.96
N LEU A 255 -1.44 -13.35 -24.23
CA LEU A 255 -1.44 -14.64 -24.92
C LEU A 255 -2.06 -14.44 -26.30
N ASN A 256 -1.33 -14.77 -27.36
CA ASN A 256 -1.84 -14.71 -28.73
C ASN A 256 -2.41 -16.07 -29.12
N THR A 257 -3.72 -16.12 -29.34
CA THR A 257 -4.46 -17.33 -29.71
C THR A 257 -5.41 -17.04 -30.87
N PRO A 258 -5.74 -18.04 -31.73
CA PRO A 258 -6.62 -17.85 -32.88
C PRO A 258 -8.06 -17.44 -32.51
N SER A 259 -8.50 -17.79 -31.30
CA SER A 259 -9.81 -17.45 -30.74
C SER A 259 -9.66 -16.79 -29.37
N PRO A 260 -10.62 -15.95 -28.92
CA PRO A 260 -10.59 -15.37 -27.58
C PRO A 260 -10.72 -16.45 -26.50
N VAL A 261 -9.76 -16.51 -25.59
CA VAL A 261 -9.73 -17.49 -24.51
C VAL A 261 -9.26 -16.83 -23.22
N GLN A 262 -9.66 -17.41 -22.09
CA GLN A 262 -9.06 -17.09 -20.80
C GLN A 262 -7.79 -17.90 -20.60
N PHE A 263 -6.79 -17.26 -20.01
CA PHE A 263 -5.52 -17.89 -19.65
C PHE A 263 -5.14 -17.53 -18.22
N GLN A 264 -4.35 -18.37 -17.59
CA GLN A 264 -3.69 -18.06 -16.32
C GLN A 264 -2.21 -17.85 -16.58
N TRP A 265 -1.55 -17.09 -15.71
CA TRP A 265 -0.12 -16.90 -15.78
C TRP A 265 0.47 -16.82 -14.37
N VAL A 266 1.74 -17.21 -14.27
CA VAL A 266 2.51 -17.21 -13.03
C VAL A 266 3.97 -16.91 -13.36
N ILE A 267 4.69 -16.25 -12.44
CA ILE A 267 6.15 -16.21 -12.48
C ILE A 267 6.72 -17.50 -11.89
N ASP A 268 7.50 -18.24 -12.68
CA ASP A 268 8.11 -19.49 -12.25
C ASP A 268 9.42 -19.26 -11.50
N SER A 269 10.21 -18.30 -11.99
CA SER A 269 11.49 -17.97 -11.40
C SER A 269 11.90 -16.53 -11.68
N CYS A 270 12.64 -15.98 -10.73
CA CYS A 270 13.32 -14.70 -10.81
C CYS A 270 14.70 -14.92 -10.18
N ASP A 271 15.75 -14.87 -10.98
CA ASP A 271 17.12 -15.21 -10.54
C ASP A 271 17.85 -14.06 -9.83
N PHE A 272 17.18 -12.90 -9.73
CA PHE A 272 17.69 -11.68 -9.11
C PHE A 272 16.66 -11.08 -8.13
N GLY A 273 17.10 -10.10 -7.34
CA GLY A 273 16.31 -9.54 -6.23
C GLY A 273 15.11 -8.66 -6.62
N ALA A 274 14.47 -8.89 -7.77
CA ALA A 274 13.28 -8.18 -8.18
C ALA A 274 12.03 -8.65 -7.43
N ARG A 275 11.07 -7.73 -7.25
CA ARG A 275 9.76 -8.02 -6.67
C ARG A 275 8.68 -7.69 -7.70
N LEU A 276 7.73 -8.58 -7.90
CA LEU A 276 6.63 -8.39 -8.85
C LEU A 276 5.30 -8.22 -8.14
N ASN A 277 4.42 -7.42 -8.72
CA ASN A 277 3.06 -7.24 -8.25
C ASN A 277 2.09 -7.11 -9.45
N PRO A 278 1.15 -8.06 -9.64
CA PRO A 278 1.03 -9.35 -8.94
C PRO A 278 2.10 -10.38 -9.41
N THR A 279 2.24 -11.51 -8.72
CA THR A 279 3.14 -12.63 -9.12
C THR A 279 2.43 -13.71 -9.95
N GLN A 280 1.10 -13.69 -9.97
CA GLN A 280 0.27 -14.59 -10.75
C GLN A 280 -1.07 -13.92 -11.05
N GLY A 281 -1.79 -14.41 -12.05
CA GLY A 281 -3.11 -13.89 -12.36
C GLY A 281 -3.78 -14.60 -13.52
N THR A 282 -4.88 -14.01 -13.96
CA THR A 282 -5.65 -14.46 -15.12
C THR A 282 -5.77 -13.33 -16.14
N GLY A 283 -5.82 -13.68 -17.41
CA GLY A 283 -6.03 -12.73 -18.51
C GLY A 283 -6.98 -13.28 -19.57
N THR A 284 -7.35 -12.41 -20.50
CA THR A 284 -8.16 -12.76 -21.67
C THR A 284 -7.38 -12.38 -22.91
N THR A 285 -7.34 -13.25 -23.93
CA THR A 285 -6.70 -12.97 -25.22
C THR A 285 -7.11 -11.60 -25.75
N GLY A 286 -6.12 -10.82 -26.21
CA GLY A 286 -6.34 -9.48 -26.77
C GLY A 286 -6.40 -8.35 -25.74
N GLN A 287 -6.37 -8.65 -24.43
CA GLN A 287 -6.27 -7.65 -23.37
C GLN A 287 -4.94 -7.83 -22.62
N PRO A 288 -4.05 -6.80 -22.57
CA PRO A 288 -2.80 -6.88 -21.82
C PRO A 288 -3.08 -6.93 -20.31
N VAL A 289 -2.41 -7.85 -19.63
CA VAL A 289 -2.33 -7.86 -18.17
C VAL A 289 -1.09 -7.09 -17.75
N GLN A 290 -1.26 -6.07 -16.91
CA GLN A 290 -0.14 -5.29 -16.40
C GLN A 290 0.47 -5.92 -15.15
N VAL A 291 1.79 -5.98 -15.12
CA VAL A 291 2.59 -6.45 -13.99
C VAL A 291 3.65 -5.40 -13.67
N ILE A 292 3.70 -4.96 -12.42
CA ILE A 292 4.72 -4.01 -11.95
C ILE A 292 5.91 -4.81 -11.43
N VAL A 293 7.12 -4.43 -11.85
CA VAL A 293 8.38 -5.04 -11.44
C VAL A 293 9.24 -4.00 -10.73
N TYR A 294 9.63 -4.29 -9.49
CA TYR A 294 10.53 -3.47 -8.69
C TYR A 294 11.93 -4.10 -8.69
N ILE A 295 12.93 -3.36 -9.17
CA ILE A 295 14.31 -3.84 -9.34
C ILE A 295 15.26 -2.98 -8.52
N PRO A 296 15.98 -3.51 -7.50
CA PRO A 296 16.94 -2.73 -6.73
C PRO A 296 18.08 -2.15 -7.60
N TYR A 297 18.59 -0.96 -7.25
CA TYR A 297 19.71 -0.33 -7.97
C TYR A 297 20.99 -1.18 -8.02
N SER A 298 21.16 -2.11 -7.07
CA SER A 298 22.31 -3.00 -7.03
C SER A 298 22.30 -4.08 -8.12
N GLN A 299 21.19 -4.29 -8.81
CA GLN A 299 21.04 -5.37 -9.79
C GLN A 299 21.56 -4.96 -11.16
N GLN A 300 22.52 -5.73 -11.68
CA GLN A 300 23.20 -5.44 -12.95
C GLN A 300 22.62 -6.26 -14.13
N HIS A 301 22.20 -7.49 -13.88
CA HIS A 301 21.61 -8.39 -14.86
C HIS A 301 20.68 -9.38 -14.14
N GLY A 302 19.78 -10.01 -14.90
CA GLY A 302 18.90 -11.06 -14.41
C GLY A 302 17.86 -11.47 -15.45
N SER A 303 17.13 -12.54 -15.19
CA SER A 303 16.01 -13.00 -15.99
C SER A 303 14.80 -13.37 -15.12
N MET A 304 13.62 -13.22 -15.71
CA MET A 304 12.35 -13.66 -15.14
C MET A 304 11.68 -14.59 -16.14
N HIS A 305 11.20 -15.74 -15.66
CA HIS A 305 10.45 -16.70 -16.47
C HIS A 305 9.00 -16.74 -16.03
N PHE A 306 8.10 -16.68 -17.02
CA PHE A 306 6.67 -16.70 -16.82
C PHE A 306 6.09 -17.91 -17.55
N THR A 307 5.18 -18.63 -16.88
CA THR A 307 4.37 -19.68 -17.50
C THR A 307 2.96 -19.16 -17.71
N PHE A 308 2.42 -19.40 -18.90
CA PHE A 308 1.03 -19.15 -19.27
C PHE A 308 0.35 -20.50 -19.46
N THR A 309 -0.81 -20.70 -18.85
CA THR A 309 -1.60 -21.92 -18.95
C THR A 309 -2.98 -21.64 -19.56
N GLN A 310 -3.38 -22.50 -20.50
CA GLN A 310 -4.69 -22.46 -21.13
C GLN A 310 -5.19 -23.91 -21.28
N GLY A 311 -6.12 -24.32 -20.41
CA GLY A 311 -6.56 -25.73 -20.36
C GLY A 311 -5.38 -26.65 -20.03
N THR A 312 -5.08 -27.59 -20.94
CA THR A 312 -3.94 -28.52 -20.81
C THR A 312 -2.65 -28.00 -21.44
N ASN A 313 -2.70 -26.86 -22.13
CA ASN A 313 -1.54 -26.30 -22.83
C ASN A 313 -0.83 -25.31 -21.92
N SER A 314 0.51 -25.34 -21.93
CA SER A 314 1.35 -24.33 -21.30
C SER A 314 2.39 -23.79 -22.28
N THR A 315 2.77 -22.54 -22.10
CA THR A 315 3.90 -21.91 -22.80
C THR A 315 4.66 -21.02 -21.84
N THR A 316 5.97 -20.90 -22.03
CA THR A 316 6.81 -20.01 -21.22
C THR A 316 7.24 -18.79 -22.01
N ALA A 317 7.56 -17.71 -21.29
CA ALA A 317 8.19 -16.51 -21.83
C ALA A 317 9.24 -15.98 -20.85
N GLU A 318 10.30 -15.39 -21.39
CA GLU A 318 11.40 -14.82 -20.60
C GLU A 318 11.44 -13.30 -20.76
N VAL A 319 11.78 -12.60 -19.68
CA VAL A 319 12.10 -11.18 -19.68
C VAL A 319 13.49 -10.99 -19.08
N LEU A 320 14.35 -10.24 -19.77
CA LEU A 320 15.70 -9.95 -19.33
C LEU A 320 15.79 -8.58 -18.65
N TRP A 321 16.55 -8.49 -17.56
CA TRP A 321 17.02 -7.23 -17.00
C TRP A 321 18.44 -6.94 -17.46
N ARG A 322 18.66 -5.72 -17.98
CA ARG A 322 19.98 -5.19 -18.31
C ARG A 322 20.17 -3.85 -17.62
N GLY A 323 20.82 -3.89 -16.45
CA GLY A 323 21.24 -2.71 -15.72
C GLY A 323 22.28 -1.89 -16.50
N GLY A 324 22.38 -0.61 -16.17
CA GLY A 324 23.45 0.26 -16.68
C GLY A 324 24.73 0.05 -15.87
N GLN A 325 25.86 0.02 -16.56
CA GLN A 325 27.18 0.15 -15.94
C GLN A 325 27.39 1.54 -15.37
#